data_AF-A0A7T1I2P6-F1
#
_entry.id   AF-A0A7T1I2P6-F1
#
_cell.length_a   1.000
_cell.length_b   1.000
_cell.length_c   1.000
_cell.angle_alpha   90.00
_cell.angle_beta   90.00
_cell.angle_gamma   90.00
#
_symmetry.space_group_name_H-M   'P 1'
#
loop_
_entity.id
_entity.type
_entity.pdbx_description
1 polymer ?
#
loop_
_entity_poly.entity_id
_entity_poly.type
_entity_poly.pdbx_seq_one_letter_code
_entity_poly.pdbx_strand_id
1 'polypeptide(L)'
;MELSRVLSWSRPLLKAFKGWTGTHLKTFVIREFLGNHLLNICRQVTGMNVKTLFKEAHGLSRSALAQRRTPRWNTLMEQPVQELVQSFTSCTLPRSEWTHHAHLKIGLWHVLHASPVEALEKLRDGIRIYNAATGIENTESQGYHETITRFYVWIIHGFLQKTDRTQPIEDLAAELIARHGERSLPLQYYSRALLHSTAARLRWQAPDLRLLE
;
A
#
# COMPACT_ATOMS: atom_id res chain seq x y z
N MET A 1 17.26 -14.30 10.66
CA MET A 1 17.50 -13.94 9.24
C MET A 1 18.97 -13.54 9.12
N GLU A 2 19.80 -14.38 8.51
CA GLU A 2 21.26 -14.29 8.57
C GLU A 2 21.83 -12.97 8.01
N LEU A 3 22.77 -12.38 8.75
CA LEU A 3 23.57 -11.19 8.38
C LEU A 3 24.30 -11.33 7.03
N SER A 4 24.53 -12.56 6.56
CA SER A 4 25.18 -12.89 5.29
C SER A 4 24.39 -12.42 4.06
N ARG A 5 23.05 -12.43 4.12
CA ARG A 5 22.19 -11.96 3.01
C ARG A 5 22.08 -10.44 2.93
N VAL A 6 22.30 -9.71 4.02
CA VAL A 6 22.29 -8.24 4.03
C VAL A 6 23.56 -7.67 3.36
N LEU A 7 24.68 -8.40 3.44
CA LEU A 7 25.97 -7.97 2.89
C LEU A 7 26.14 -8.20 1.38
N SER A 8 25.32 -9.06 0.75
CA SER A 8 25.44 -9.31 -0.69
C SER A 8 24.80 -8.20 -1.55
N TRP A 9 23.83 -7.47 -1.00
CA TRP A 9 23.11 -6.39 -1.70
C TRP A 9 23.77 -5.02 -1.54
N SER A 10 24.66 -4.84 -0.56
CA SER A 10 25.35 -3.57 -0.30
C SER A 10 26.62 -3.38 -1.14
N ARG A 11 27.22 -4.46 -1.66
CA ARG A 11 28.46 -4.41 -2.45
C ARG A 11 28.38 -3.58 -3.74
N PRO A 12 27.29 -3.62 -4.53
CA PRO A 12 27.17 -2.77 -5.73
C PRO A 12 27.07 -1.28 -5.38
N LEU A 13 26.31 -0.93 -4.35
CA LEU A 13 26.16 0.45 -3.87
C LEU A 13 27.47 0.98 -3.25
N LEU A 14 28.14 0.19 -2.43
CA LEU A 14 29.45 0.54 -1.86
C LEU A 14 30.53 0.72 -2.92
N LYS A 15 30.47 -0.03 -4.04
CA LYS A 15 31.32 0.22 -5.21
C LYS A 15 30.96 1.53 -5.93
N ALA A 16 29.68 1.85 -6.05
CA ALA A 16 29.20 3.08 -6.70
C ALA A 16 29.61 4.36 -5.96
N PHE A 17 29.76 4.30 -4.63
CA PHE A 17 30.18 5.42 -3.79
C PHE A 17 31.68 5.43 -3.47
N LYS A 18 32.47 4.51 -4.05
CA LYS A 18 33.92 4.43 -3.81
C LYS A 18 34.60 5.69 -4.36
N GLY A 19 35.18 6.51 -3.47
CA GLY A 19 35.85 7.77 -3.81
C GLY A 19 35.03 9.04 -3.56
N TRP A 20 33.80 8.92 -3.07
CA TRP A 20 32.98 10.08 -2.71
C TRP A 20 33.46 10.70 -1.40
N THR A 21 33.57 12.03 -1.38
CA THR A 21 33.87 12.79 -0.15
C THR A 21 32.58 13.16 0.60
N GLY A 22 32.69 13.63 1.85
CA GLY A 22 31.55 14.05 2.66
C GLY A 22 30.64 15.09 1.99
N THR A 23 31.18 15.95 1.14
CA THR A 23 30.42 16.95 0.38
C THR A 23 29.55 16.31 -0.71
N HIS A 24 30.06 15.30 -1.43
CA HIS A 24 29.29 14.57 -2.44
C HIS A 24 28.11 13.83 -1.82
N LEU A 25 28.33 13.21 -0.66
CA LEU A 25 27.28 12.56 0.12
C LEU A 25 26.25 13.56 0.65
N LYS A 26 26.68 14.73 1.14
CA LYS A 26 25.77 15.81 1.57
C LYS A 26 24.87 16.27 0.42
N THR A 27 25.42 16.56 -0.76
CA THR A 27 24.63 17.00 -1.91
C THR A 27 23.68 15.91 -2.42
N PHE A 28 24.08 14.64 -2.40
CA PHE A 28 23.24 13.51 -2.81
C PHE A 28 22.13 13.19 -1.80
N VAL A 29 22.41 13.25 -0.49
CA VAL A 29 21.40 13.10 0.57
C VAL A 29 20.38 14.25 0.53
N ILE A 30 20.84 15.47 0.22
CA ILE A 30 20.00 16.66 0.05
C ILE A 30 19.14 16.55 -1.24
N ARG A 31 19.67 15.97 -2.32
CA ARG A 31 18.93 15.83 -3.61
C ARG A 31 17.99 14.62 -3.67
N GLU A 32 18.38 13.47 -3.14
CA GLU A 32 17.72 12.18 -3.42
C GLU A 32 17.05 11.53 -2.19
N PHE A 33 16.97 12.24 -1.06
CA PHE A 33 16.25 11.87 0.18
C PHE A 33 15.87 10.39 0.35
N LEU A 34 16.82 9.59 0.84
CA LEU A 34 16.76 8.14 0.72
C LEU A 34 16.12 7.45 1.94
N GLY A 35 15.41 6.34 1.69
CA GLY A 35 14.77 5.51 2.73
C GLY A 35 15.74 4.81 3.71
N ASN A 36 15.16 4.16 4.72
CA ASN A 36 15.85 3.60 5.90
C ASN A 36 17.09 2.74 5.61
N HIS A 37 17.18 2.09 4.45
CA HIS A 37 18.31 1.24 4.09
C HIS A 37 19.58 2.03 3.74
N LEU A 38 19.44 3.17 3.07
CA LEU A 38 20.55 4.05 2.66
C LEU A 38 21.02 4.95 3.82
N LEU A 39 20.14 5.23 4.77
CA LEU A 39 20.48 5.88 6.05
C LEU A 39 21.49 5.07 6.87
N ASN A 40 21.37 3.73 6.87
CA ASN A 40 22.33 2.85 7.53
C ASN A 40 23.68 2.81 6.83
N ILE A 41 23.70 2.90 5.49
CA ILE A 41 24.94 2.97 4.70
C ILE A 41 25.66 4.31 4.94
N CYS A 42 24.92 5.42 4.97
CA CYS A 42 25.48 6.74 5.25
C CYS A 42 26.16 6.80 6.63
N ARG A 43 25.56 6.15 7.64
CA ARG A 43 26.14 5.99 8.98
C ARG A 43 27.44 5.17 8.98
N GLN A 44 27.50 4.09 8.19
CA GLN A 44 28.70 3.26 8.09
C GLN A 44 29.86 3.95 7.35
N VAL A 45 29.55 4.83 6.40
CA VAL A 45 30.56 5.52 5.57
C VAL A 45 31.06 6.82 6.23
N THR A 46 30.18 7.57 6.92
CA THR A 46 30.52 8.89 7.47
C THR A 46 30.71 8.91 8.99
N GLY A 47 30.32 7.85 9.70
CA GLY A 47 30.34 7.79 11.16
C GLY A 47 29.27 8.66 11.86
N MET A 48 28.52 9.48 11.11
CA MET A 48 27.53 10.41 11.66
C MET A 48 26.13 9.79 11.69
N ASN A 49 25.32 10.15 12.70
CA ASN A 49 23.90 9.80 12.70
C ASN A 49 23.10 10.77 11.81
N VAL A 50 21.95 10.29 11.33
CA VAL A 50 21.06 11.03 10.41
C VAL A 50 20.61 12.37 10.99
N LYS A 51 20.35 12.46 12.30
CA LYS A 51 19.94 13.70 12.96
C LYS A 51 21.04 14.76 12.90
N THR A 52 22.32 14.37 13.03
CA THR A 52 23.45 15.29 12.95
C THR A 52 23.68 15.78 11.52
N LEU A 53 23.62 14.86 10.55
CA LEU A 53 23.69 15.19 9.12
C LEU A 53 22.60 16.17 8.69
N PHE A 54 21.37 15.97 9.19
CA PHE A 54 20.23 16.85 8.91
C PHE A 54 20.39 18.24 9.55
N LYS A 55 20.93 18.27 10.77
CA LYS A 55 21.14 19.50 11.54
C LYS A 55 22.25 20.39 10.97
N GLU A 56 23.29 19.79 10.39
CA GLU A 56 24.34 20.54 9.67
C GLU A 56 23.89 21.02 8.29
N ALA A 57 23.06 20.25 7.58
CA ALA A 57 22.54 20.64 6.27
C ALA A 57 21.51 21.79 6.36
N HIS A 58 20.82 21.93 7.49
CA HIS A 58 19.78 22.91 7.72
C HIS A 58 20.09 23.82 8.91
N GLY A 59 21.12 24.65 8.81
CA GLY A 59 21.37 25.79 9.73
C GLY A 59 20.25 26.85 9.70
N LEU A 60 18.99 26.45 9.89
CA LEU A 60 17.80 27.28 9.96
C LEU A 60 17.05 26.95 11.26
N SER A 61 16.72 28.02 11.99
CA SER A 61 16.10 28.07 13.31
C SER A 61 14.97 27.06 13.58
N ARG A 62 14.88 26.60 14.83
CA ARG A 62 13.79 25.76 15.41
C ARG A 62 12.38 26.29 15.11
N SER A 63 12.20 27.59 14.84
CA SER A 63 10.89 28.18 14.50
C SER A 63 10.37 27.80 13.10
N ALA A 64 11.23 27.35 12.18
CA ALA A 64 10.81 26.90 10.85
C ALA A 64 10.31 25.44 10.80
N LEU A 65 10.58 24.65 11.85
CA LEU A 65 10.24 23.23 11.94
C LEU A 65 8.82 22.95 12.47
N ALA A 66 8.17 23.94 13.10
CA ALA A 66 6.84 23.78 13.69
C ALA A 66 5.68 23.99 12.70
N GLN A 67 5.94 24.51 11.49
CA GLN A 67 4.89 24.87 10.52
C GLN A 67 5.06 24.25 9.12
N ARG A 68 5.96 23.28 8.94
CA ARG A 68 6.15 22.64 7.64
C ARG A 68 5.70 21.19 7.69
N ARG A 69 4.53 20.94 7.10
CA ARG A 69 4.01 19.62 6.70
C ARG A 69 5.17 18.80 6.13
N THR A 70 5.38 17.60 6.66
CA THR A 70 6.29 16.62 6.05
C THR A 70 5.89 16.41 4.59
N PRO A 71 6.79 16.59 3.61
CA PRO A 71 6.46 16.30 2.24
C PRO A 71 6.29 14.78 2.06
N ARG A 72 5.12 14.40 1.55
CA ARG A 72 4.65 13.04 1.31
C ARG A 72 5.24 12.49 0.01
N TRP A 73 6.37 11.79 0.09
CA TRP A 73 7.10 11.29 -1.09
C TRP A 73 6.74 9.86 -1.53
N ASN A 74 5.44 9.56 -1.65
CA ASN A 74 4.92 8.47 -2.51
C ASN A 74 4.00 9.00 -3.65
N THR A 75 3.84 10.33 -3.77
CA THR A 75 2.77 10.96 -4.57
C THR A 75 3.05 11.07 -6.08
N LEU A 76 4.15 10.51 -6.61
CA LEU A 76 4.48 10.72 -8.03
C LEU A 76 3.89 9.70 -9.00
N MET A 77 3.20 8.64 -8.55
CA MET A 77 2.55 7.67 -9.45
C MET A 77 1.22 7.08 -8.98
N GLU A 78 0.79 7.32 -7.73
CA GLU A 78 -0.48 6.78 -7.25
C GLU A 78 -1.57 7.86 -7.27
N GLN A 79 -2.67 7.59 -7.98
CA GLN A 79 -3.84 8.46 -7.97
C GLN A 79 -4.40 8.63 -6.55
N PRO A 80 -4.85 9.83 -6.16
CA PRO A 80 -5.62 10.06 -4.95
C PRO A 80 -6.82 9.11 -4.88
N VAL A 81 -7.18 8.67 -3.67
CA VAL A 81 -8.27 7.70 -3.46
C VAL A 81 -9.58 8.18 -4.07
N GLN A 82 -9.88 9.47 -3.99
CA GLN A 82 -11.09 10.06 -4.55
C GLN A 82 -11.12 9.97 -6.08
N GLU A 83 -10.02 10.33 -6.75
CA GLU A 83 -9.90 10.25 -8.22
C GLU A 83 -9.97 8.80 -8.70
N LEU A 84 -9.35 7.88 -7.95
CA LEU A 84 -9.41 6.45 -8.22
C LEU A 84 -10.83 5.89 -8.09
N VAL A 85 -11.58 6.29 -7.05
CA VAL A 85 -12.98 5.89 -6.87
C VAL A 85 -13.86 6.46 -7.98
N GLN A 86 -13.63 7.72 -8.36
CA GLN A 86 -14.37 8.36 -9.44
C GLN A 86 -14.15 7.64 -10.77
N SER A 87 -12.88 7.42 -11.15
CA SER A 87 -12.54 6.75 -12.41
C SER A 87 -12.99 5.29 -12.46
N PHE A 88 -12.97 4.58 -11.34
CA PHE A 88 -13.58 3.25 -11.21
C PHE A 88 -15.09 3.31 -11.45
N THR A 89 -15.80 4.22 -10.76
CA THR A 89 -17.26 4.34 -10.84
C THR A 89 -17.71 4.77 -12.24
N SER A 90 -16.94 5.62 -12.93
CA SER A 90 -17.20 6.03 -14.31
C SER A 90 -16.65 5.05 -15.36
N CYS A 91 -16.05 3.93 -14.96
CA CYS A 91 -15.44 2.94 -15.86
C CYS A 91 -14.37 3.52 -16.80
N THR A 92 -13.65 4.56 -16.36
CA THR A 92 -12.58 5.21 -17.12
C THR A 92 -11.19 4.86 -16.59
N LEU A 93 -11.08 4.20 -15.44
CA LEU A 93 -9.82 3.73 -14.89
C LEU A 93 -9.15 2.74 -15.87
N PRO A 94 -7.91 2.97 -16.32
CA PRO A 94 -7.21 2.04 -17.20
C PRO A 94 -7.03 0.66 -16.58
N ARG A 95 -7.13 -0.40 -17.39
CA ARG A 95 -7.00 -1.79 -16.91
C ARG A 95 -5.66 -2.07 -16.22
N SER A 96 -4.58 -1.43 -16.66
CA SER A 96 -3.26 -1.53 -16.03
C SER A 96 -3.23 -0.97 -14.60
N GLU A 97 -4.13 -0.04 -14.29
CA GLU A 97 -4.26 0.59 -12.97
C GLU A 97 -5.25 -0.12 -12.06
N TRP A 98 -6.03 -1.08 -12.59
CA TRP A 98 -6.91 -1.98 -11.83
C TRP A 98 -6.14 -3.05 -11.02
N THR A 99 -5.24 -2.56 -10.17
CA THR A 99 -4.32 -3.36 -9.36
C THR A 99 -4.96 -3.79 -8.05
N HIS A 100 -4.33 -4.73 -7.34
CA HIS A 100 -4.79 -5.13 -6.01
C HIS A 100 -4.83 -3.97 -5.00
N HIS A 101 -3.84 -3.08 -5.04
CA HIS A 101 -3.84 -1.88 -4.19
C HIS A 101 -4.98 -0.93 -4.55
N ALA A 102 -5.33 -0.81 -5.84
CA ALA A 102 -6.49 -0.02 -6.25
C ALA A 102 -7.80 -0.58 -5.67
N HIS A 103 -7.98 -1.91 -5.70
CA HIS A 103 -9.14 -2.56 -5.06
C HIS A 103 -9.21 -2.25 -3.56
N LEU A 104 -8.07 -2.27 -2.84
CA LEU A 104 -8.02 -1.95 -1.41
C LEU A 104 -8.38 -0.49 -1.12
N LYS A 105 -7.88 0.46 -1.92
CA LYS A 105 -8.19 1.89 -1.78
C LYS A 105 -9.68 2.16 -2.02
N ILE A 106 -10.25 1.56 -3.05
CA ILE A 106 -11.68 1.70 -3.35
C ILE A 106 -12.53 1.02 -2.26
N GLY A 107 -12.14 -0.17 -1.82
CA GLY A 107 -12.78 -0.86 -0.69
C GLY A 107 -12.76 -0.02 0.59
N LEU A 108 -11.60 0.57 0.92
CA LEU A 108 -11.45 1.48 2.05
C LEU A 108 -12.42 2.66 1.96
N TRP A 109 -12.50 3.31 0.80
CA TRP A 109 -13.44 4.41 0.59
C TRP A 109 -14.88 3.96 0.84
N HIS A 110 -15.32 2.83 0.28
CA HIS A 110 -16.70 2.35 0.49
C HIS A 110 -17.00 2.03 1.96
N VAL A 111 -16.09 1.36 2.69
CA VAL A 111 -16.30 1.01 4.10
C VAL A 111 -16.22 2.25 5.02
N LEU A 112 -15.53 3.31 4.61
CA LEU A 112 -15.54 4.59 5.34
C LEU A 112 -16.87 5.32 5.23
N HIS A 113 -17.56 5.21 4.09
CA HIS A 113 -18.73 6.02 3.75
C HIS A 113 -20.07 5.25 3.80
N ALA A 114 -20.05 3.96 4.10
CA ALA A 114 -21.24 3.12 4.19
C ALA A 114 -21.06 2.02 5.25
N SER A 115 -22.16 1.37 5.65
CA SER A 115 -22.06 0.16 6.48
C SER A 115 -21.31 -0.96 5.73
N PRO A 116 -20.73 -1.95 6.42
CA PRO A 116 -20.03 -3.05 5.74
C PRO A 116 -20.90 -3.83 4.75
N VAL A 117 -22.22 -3.92 5.01
CA VAL A 117 -23.18 -4.59 4.13
C VAL A 117 -23.38 -3.78 2.85
N GLU A 118 -23.69 -2.48 2.99
CA GLU A 118 -23.87 -1.58 1.85
C GLU A 118 -22.58 -1.42 1.03
N ALA A 119 -21.42 -1.36 1.70
CA ALA A 119 -20.12 -1.30 1.05
C ALA A 119 -19.87 -2.54 0.17
N LEU A 120 -20.19 -3.74 0.69
CA LEU A 120 -20.07 -4.98 -0.07
C LEU A 120 -20.99 -4.99 -1.30
N GLU A 121 -22.24 -4.55 -1.16
CA GLU A 121 -23.18 -4.46 -2.27
C GLU A 121 -22.68 -3.51 -3.36
N LYS A 122 -22.25 -2.30 -2.97
CA LYS A 122 -21.69 -1.32 -3.90
C LYS A 122 -20.43 -1.84 -4.62
N LEU A 123 -19.55 -2.52 -3.90
CA LEU A 123 -18.35 -3.13 -4.49
C LEU A 123 -18.70 -4.28 -5.44
N ARG A 124 -19.66 -5.13 -5.07
CA ARG A 124 -20.12 -6.24 -5.91
C ARG A 124 -20.60 -5.74 -7.26
N ASP A 125 -21.48 -4.75 -7.26
CA ASP A 125 -22.06 -4.21 -8.48
C ASP A 125 -21.03 -3.39 -9.25
N GLY A 126 -20.29 -2.52 -8.58
CA GLY A 126 -19.25 -1.68 -9.19
C GLY A 126 -18.18 -2.50 -9.89
N ILE A 127 -17.65 -3.56 -9.26
CA ILE A 127 -16.61 -4.41 -9.86
C ILE A 127 -17.16 -5.14 -11.09
N ARG A 128 -18.41 -5.63 -11.04
CA ARG A 128 -19.03 -6.32 -12.18
C ARG A 128 -19.23 -5.39 -13.36
N ILE A 129 -19.74 -4.17 -13.11
CA ILE A 129 -19.95 -3.13 -14.12
C ILE A 129 -18.61 -2.71 -14.73
N TYR A 130 -17.62 -2.39 -13.89
CA TYR A 130 -16.27 -2.02 -14.34
C TYR A 130 -15.64 -3.12 -15.20
N ASN A 131 -15.72 -4.37 -14.75
CA ASN A 131 -15.21 -5.52 -15.51
C ASN A 131 -15.87 -5.60 -16.90
N ALA A 132 -17.20 -5.52 -16.97
CA ALA A 132 -17.92 -5.56 -18.25
C ALA A 132 -17.52 -4.41 -19.18
N ALA A 133 -17.40 -3.19 -18.65
CA ALA A 133 -17.01 -2.01 -19.42
C ALA A 133 -15.56 -2.05 -19.94
N THR A 134 -14.67 -2.79 -19.27
CA THR A 134 -13.23 -2.88 -19.60
C THR A 134 -12.82 -4.21 -20.25
N GLY A 135 -13.80 -5.01 -20.69
CA GLY A 135 -13.56 -6.28 -21.38
C GLY A 135 -13.00 -7.38 -20.46
N ILE A 136 -13.37 -7.38 -19.18
CA ILE A 136 -13.16 -8.48 -18.25
C ILE A 136 -14.49 -9.23 -18.13
N GLU A 137 -14.52 -10.47 -18.59
CA GLU A 137 -15.69 -11.32 -18.43
C GLU A 137 -15.88 -11.70 -16.95
N ASN A 138 -17.12 -11.63 -16.47
CA ASN A 138 -17.50 -12.16 -15.17
C ASN A 138 -18.05 -13.57 -15.39
N THR A 139 -17.22 -14.58 -15.09
CA THR A 139 -17.58 -15.99 -15.28
C THR A 139 -17.34 -16.79 -14.00
N GLU A 140 -17.61 -18.08 -14.05
CA GLU A 140 -17.33 -19.01 -12.95
C GLU A 140 -15.83 -19.20 -12.66
N SER A 141 -14.95 -18.72 -13.54
CA SER A 141 -13.49 -18.84 -13.43
C SER A 141 -12.75 -17.50 -13.50
N GLN A 142 -13.40 -16.41 -13.93
CA GLN A 142 -12.80 -15.09 -14.17
C GLN A 142 -13.65 -13.92 -13.64
N GLY A 143 -13.03 -12.75 -13.55
CA GLY A 143 -13.70 -11.51 -13.13
C GLY A 143 -13.99 -11.47 -11.62
N TYR A 144 -15.20 -11.05 -11.28
CA TYR A 144 -15.65 -10.87 -9.89
C TYR A 144 -15.45 -12.14 -9.04
N HIS A 145 -15.13 -11.93 -7.76
CA HIS A 145 -14.98 -13.02 -6.78
C HIS A 145 -15.64 -12.64 -5.46
N GLU A 146 -16.74 -13.30 -5.13
CA GLU A 146 -17.58 -13.00 -3.97
C GLU A 146 -16.80 -13.17 -2.66
N THR A 147 -16.20 -14.35 -2.46
CA THR A 147 -15.51 -14.64 -1.19
C THR A 147 -14.33 -13.71 -0.94
N ILE A 148 -13.50 -13.43 -1.96
CA ILE A 148 -12.38 -12.50 -1.82
C ILE A 148 -12.85 -11.07 -1.55
N THR A 149 -13.86 -10.58 -2.28
CA THR A 149 -14.40 -9.22 -2.07
C THR A 149 -14.91 -9.06 -0.65
N ARG A 150 -15.75 -9.99 -0.19
CA ARG A 150 -16.30 -9.96 1.18
C ARG A 150 -15.23 -10.12 2.25
N PHE A 151 -14.23 -10.97 2.02
CA PHE A 151 -13.08 -11.11 2.91
C PHE A 151 -12.37 -9.76 3.10
N TYR A 152 -12.05 -9.05 2.02
CA TYR A 152 -11.37 -7.76 2.14
C TYR A 152 -12.26 -6.67 2.74
N VAL A 153 -13.57 -6.65 2.48
CA VAL A 153 -14.51 -5.75 3.20
C VAL A 153 -14.41 -5.96 4.71
N TRP A 154 -14.37 -7.22 5.14
CA TRP A 154 -14.25 -7.57 6.55
C TRP A 154 -12.89 -7.14 7.15
N ILE A 155 -11.78 -7.40 6.44
CA ILE A 155 -10.43 -6.96 6.85
C ILE A 155 -10.37 -5.43 6.98
N ILE A 156 -10.88 -4.71 5.99
CA ILE A 156 -10.90 -3.24 5.97
C ILE A 156 -11.75 -2.70 7.13
N HIS A 157 -12.92 -3.30 7.38
CA HIS A 157 -13.75 -2.94 8.51
C HIS A 157 -13.01 -3.14 9.83
N GLY A 158 -12.40 -4.31 10.06
CA GLY A 158 -11.62 -4.59 11.28
C GLY A 158 -10.40 -3.67 11.44
N PHE A 159 -9.74 -3.30 10.35
CA PHE A 159 -8.67 -2.29 10.33
C PHE A 159 -9.18 -0.92 10.79
N LEU A 160 -10.32 -0.46 10.27
CA LEU A 160 -10.91 0.83 10.62
C LEU A 160 -11.44 0.90 12.06
N GLN A 161 -11.83 -0.23 12.66
CA GLN A 161 -12.21 -0.29 14.08
C GLN A 161 -11.01 -0.08 15.03
N LYS A 162 -9.79 -0.29 14.54
CA LYS A 162 -8.54 -0.21 15.32
C LYS A 162 -7.69 1.02 14.99
N THR A 163 -8.21 1.92 14.15
CA THR A 163 -7.46 3.06 13.61
C THR A 163 -8.23 4.36 13.85
N ASP A 164 -7.50 5.47 14.04
CA ASP A 164 -8.12 6.80 14.09
C ASP A 164 -8.66 7.19 12.71
N ARG A 165 -9.99 7.26 12.59
CA ARG A 165 -10.70 7.56 11.34
C ARG A 165 -10.67 9.04 10.95
N THR A 166 -10.15 9.92 11.81
CA THR A 166 -10.00 11.35 11.50
C THR A 166 -8.76 11.64 10.64
N GLN A 167 -7.87 10.65 10.49
CA GLN A 167 -6.71 10.73 9.61
C GLN A 167 -7.13 10.91 8.14
N PRO A 168 -6.29 11.57 7.32
CA PRO A 168 -6.51 11.62 5.88
C PRO A 168 -6.66 10.21 5.30
N ILE A 169 -7.66 10.00 4.42
CA ILE A 169 -7.93 8.70 3.77
C ILE A 169 -6.70 8.10 3.07
N GLU A 170 -5.86 9.01 2.60
CA GLU A 170 -4.57 8.79 1.97
C GLU A 170 -3.55 8.09 2.88
N ASP A 171 -3.52 8.44 4.16
CA ASP A 171 -2.66 7.83 5.16
C ASP A 171 -3.26 6.50 5.63
N LEU A 172 -4.59 6.44 5.79
CA LEU A 172 -5.33 5.21 6.07
C LEU A 172 -5.10 4.16 4.97
N ALA A 173 -5.10 4.57 3.69
CA ALA A 173 -4.84 3.69 2.56
C ALA A 173 -3.42 3.13 2.60
N ALA A 174 -2.42 3.97 2.87
CA ALA A 174 -1.04 3.54 2.98
C ALA A 174 -0.85 2.53 4.13
N GLU A 175 -1.47 2.79 5.29
CA GLU A 175 -1.41 1.89 6.45
C GLU A 175 -2.13 0.56 6.20
N LEU A 176 -3.33 0.60 5.58
CA LEU A 176 -4.07 -0.59 5.18
C LEU A 176 -3.24 -1.47 4.24
N ILE A 177 -2.64 -0.87 3.20
CA ILE A 177 -1.81 -1.60 2.24
C ILE A 177 -0.56 -2.16 2.93
N ALA A 178 0.10 -1.39 3.80
CA ALA A 178 1.28 -1.87 4.52
C ALA A 178 0.99 -3.08 5.42
N ARG A 179 -0.20 -3.17 6.02
CA ARG A 179 -0.58 -4.26 6.93
C ARG A 179 -1.29 -5.43 6.25
N HIS A 180 -2.08 -5.14 5.22
CA HIS A 180 -3.05 -6.08 4.64
C HIS A 180 -2.99 -6.14 3.09
N GLY A 181 -2.01 -5.50 2.47
CA GLY A 181 -1.85 -5.41 1.01
C GLY A 181 -1.28 -6.65 0.33
N GLU A 182 -0.86 -7.65 1.10
CA GLU A 182 -0.37 -8.90 0.55
C GLU A 182 -1.49 -9.71 -0.11
N ARG A 183 -1.35 -9.99 -1.42
CA ARG A 183 -2.34 -10.79 -2.19
C ARG A 183 -2.55 -12.20 -1.62
N SER A 184 -1.58 -12.70 -0.88
CA SER A 184 -1.64 -14.02 -0.24
C SER A 184 -2.39 -14.01 1.09
N LEU A 185 -2.80 -12.84 1.62
CA LEU A 185 -3.49 -12.73 2.91
C LEU A 185 -4.71 -13.65 3.04
N PRO A 186 -5.61 -13.79 2.04
CA PRO A 186 -6.74 -14.72 2.14
C PRO A 186 -6.30 -16.18 2.39
N LEU A 187 -5.13 -16.60 1.91
CA LEU A 187 -4.63 -17.97 2.09
C LEU A 187 -4.19 -18.29 3.52
N GLN A 188 -4.18 -17.30 4.42
CA GLN A 188 -4.02 -17.53 5.86
C GLN A 188 -5.34 -17.97 6.53
N TYR A 189 -6.47 -17.73 5.87
CA TYR A 189 -7.82 -18.03 6.36
C TYR A 189 -8.49 -19.15 5.56
N TYR A 190 -8.15 -19.24 4.28
CA TYR A 190 -8.73 -20.21 3.35
C TYR A 190 -7.69 -21.19 2.81
N SER A 191 -8.06 -22.45 2.72
CA SER A 191 -7.31 -23.42 1.91
C SER A 191 -7.35 -23.01 0.44
N ARG A 192 -6.28 -23.33 -0.31
CA ARG A 192 -6.24 -23.09 -1.76
C ARG A 192 -7.39 -23.78 -2.48
N ALA A 193 -7.77 -24.98 -2.03
CA ALA A 193 -8.85 -25.76 -2.62
C ALA A 193 -10.20 -25.05 -2.46
N LEU A 194 -10.51 -24.54 -1.27
CA LEU A 194 -11.74 -23.78 -1.04
C LEU A 194 -11.72 -22.43 -1.77
N LEU A 195 -10.65 -21.64 -1.60
CA LEU A 195 -10.60 -20.27 -2.12
C LEU A 195 -10.68 -20.23 -3.65
N HIS A 196 -10.07 -21.17 -4.35
CA HIS A 196 -10.07 -21.23 -5.81
C HIS A 196 -11.26 -22.00 -6.40
N SER A 197 -12.20 -22.46 -5.58
CA SER A 197 -13.40 -23.14 -6.05
C SER A 197 -14.36 -22.18 -6.74
N THR A 198 -15.10 -22.69 -7.74
CA THR A 198 -16.24 -21.97 -8.35
C THR A 198 -17.25 -21.51 -7.28
N ALA A 199 -17.49 -22.35 -6.27
CA ALA A 199 -18.40 -22.02 -5.18
C ALA A 199 -17.97 -20.77 -4.39
N ALA A 200 -16.67 -20.62 -4.10
CA ALA A 200 -16.13 -19.43 -3.42
C ALA A 200 -16.11 -18.19 -4.32
N ARG A 201 -15.96 -18.36 -5.64
CA ARG A 201 -16.07 -17.25 -6.59
C ARG A 201 -17.50 -16.72 -6.68
N LEU A 202 -18.48 -17.60 -6.79
CA LEU A 202 -19.87 -17.22 -7.03
C LEU A 202 -20.63 -16.83 -5.76
N ARG A 203 -20.29 -17.45 -4.61
CA ARG A 203 -20.99 -17.25 -3.33
C ARG A 203 -19.99 -17.15 -2.19
N TRP A 204 -20.42 -16.52 -1.11
CA TRP A 204 -19.63 -16.46 0.12
C TRP A 204 -19.40 -17.86 0.67
N GLN A 205 -18.14 -18.18 0.93
CA GLN A 205 -17.74 -19.33 1.73
C GLN A 205 -17.05 -18.85 2.99
N ALA A 206 -17.41 -19.42 4.13
CA ALA A 206 -16.69 -19.17 5.37
C ALA A 206 -15.27 -19.75 5.28
N PRO A 207 -14.27 -19.11 5.91
CA PRO A 207 -12.91 -19.65 5.91
C PRO A 207 -12.79 -20.95 6.69
N ASP A 208 -11.93 -21.84 6.19
CA ASP A 208 -11.74 -23.22 6.67
C ASP A 208 -10.41 -23.45 7.43
N LEU A 209 -9.49 -22.48 7.44
CA LEU A 209 -8.22 -22.57 8.18
C LEU A 209 -8.22 -21.73 9.46
N ARG A 210 -8.82 -20.53 9.40
CA ARG A 210 -8.86 -19.58 10.52
C ARG A 210 -10.15 -18.76 10.46
N LEU A 211 -10.77 -18.54 11.61
CA LEU A 211 -11.96 -17.70 11.72
C LEU A 211 -11.63 -16.21 11.48
N LEU A 212 -12.61 -15.48 10.98
CA LEU A 212 -12.57 -14.02 10.90
C LEU A 212 -13.03 -13.47 12.26
N GLU A 213 -12.09 -12.92 13.04
CA GLU A 213 -12.28 -12.34 14.40
C GLU A 213 -12.76 -10.88 14.46
#